data_AF-A0A7X9Q0C4-F1
#
_entry.id   AF-A0A7X9Q0C4-F1
#
_cell.length_a   1.000
_cell.length_b   1.000
_cell.length_c   1.000
_cell.angle_alpha   90.00
_cell.angle_beta   90.00
_cell.angle_gamma   90.00
#
_symmetry.space_group_name_H-M   'P 1'
#
loop_
_entity.id
_entity.type
_entity.pdbx_description
1 polymer ?
#
loop_
_entity_poly.entity_id
_entity_poly.type
_entity_poly.pdbx_seq_one_letter_code
_entity_poly.pdbx_strand_id
1 'polypeptide(L)'
;MKVVVGISGGIDSAVAAALLLDRGFEVVGVHLRIHSSPEVRKRIERIATALGIDCLSLEVGDLFRMKVLLPFFDDHRKGLTPNPCVICNEEVKFASLLSTAREVGAKMIATGHYARIFVDPGGPALGRCFDRDKD
;
A
#
# COMPACT_ATOMS: atom_id res chain seq x y z
N MET A 1 -14.09 -13.80 1.86
CA MET A 1 -12.65 -13.95 1.55
C MET A 1 -11.91 -12.77 2.14
N LYS A 2 -10.75 -12.97 2.76
CA LYS A 2 -10.01 -11.92 3.48
C LYS A 2 -9.00 -11.19 2.60
N VAL A 3 -8.95 -9.86 2.72
CA VAL A 3 -8.09 -8.96 1.95
C VAL A 3 -7.37 -8.00 2.90
N VAL A 4 -6.05 -7.87 2.72
CA VAL A 4 -5.26 -6.84 3.39
C VAL A 4 -5.24 -5.58 2.54
N VAL A 5 -5.61 -4.42 3.10
CA VAL A 5 -5.60 -3.14 2.38
C VAL A 5 -4.57 -2.20 2.99
N GLY A 6 -3.66 -1.68 2.16
CA GLY A 6 -2.72 -0.66 2.60
C GLY A 6 -3.43 0.68 2.85
N ILE A 7 -3.44 1.16 4.09
CA ILE A 7 -4.08 2.43 4.51
C ILE A 7 -3.00 3.49 4.77
N SER A 8 -2.90 4.48 3.88
CA SER A 8 -1.92 5.56 3.98
C SER A 8 -2.41 6.77 4.78
N GLY A 9 -3.70 6.80 5.12
CA GLY A 9 -4.37 7.98 5.70
C GLY A 9 -4.94 8.94 4.66
N GLY A 10 -4.80 8.60 3.37
CA GLY A 10 -5.41 9.31 2.25
C GLY A 10 -6.76 8.70 1.83
N ILE A 11 -7.52 9.49 1.06
CA ILE A 11 -8.87 9.13 0.62
C ILE A 11 -8.89 7.90 -0.30
N ASP A 12 -7.90 7.74 -1.19
CA ASP A 12 -7.89 6.64 -2.16
C ASP A 12 -7.83 5.28 -1.48
N SER A 13 -6.98 5.14 -0.46
CA SER A 13 -6.91 3.89 0.32
C SER A 13 -8.16 3.62 1.14
N ALA A 14 -8.80 4.67 1.67
CA ALA A 14 -10.04 4.54 2.43
C ALA A 14 -11.21 4.11 1.53
N VAL A 15 -11.33 4.72 0.35
CA VAL A 15 -12.34 4.36 -0.66
C VAL A 15 -12.09 2.95 -1.20
N ALA A 16 -10.83 2.57 -1.45
CA ALA A 16 -10.50 1.20 -1.87
C ALA A 16 -10.95 0.16 -0.82
N ALA A 17 -10.72 0.42 0.48
CA ALA A 17 -11.21 -0.43 1.56
C ALA A 17 -12.75 -0.48 1.61
N ALA A 18 -13.42 0.67 1.53
CA ALA A 18 -14.87 0.76 1.51
C ALA A 18 -15.51 -0.03 0.36
N LEU A 19 -14.94 0.07 -0.84
CA LEU A 19 -15.40 -0.64 -2.03
C LEU A 19 -15.23 -2.16 -1.94
N LEU A 20 -14.27 -2.64 -1.14
CA LEU A 20 -14.09 -4.06 -0.86
C LEU A 20 -15.08 -4.54 0.20
N LEU A 21 -15.33 -3.74 1.24
CA LEU A 21 -16.37 -4.03 2.24
C LEU A 21 -17.75 -4.13 1.58
N ASP A 22 -18.10 -3.18 0.71
CA ASP A 22 -19.36 -3.16 -0.05
C ASP A 22 -19.54 -4.41 -0.93
N ARG A 23 -18.42 -4.99 -1.41
CA ARG A 23 -18.40 -6.24 -2.17
C ARG A 23 -18.39 -7.51 -1.29
N GLY A 24 -18.51 -7.38 0.03
CA GLY A 24 -18.57 -8.50 0.98
C GLY A 24 -17.21 -9.13 1.30
N PHE A 25 -16.10 -8.43 1.06
CA PHE A 25 -14.78 -8.89 1.52
C PHE A 25 -14.60 -8.62 3.01
N GLU A 26 -13.91 -9.52 3.70
CA GLU A 26 -13.39 -9.26 5.04
C GLU A 26 -12.10 -8.44 4.88
N VAL A 27 -12.10 -7.20 5.36
CA VAL A 27 -10.99 -6.25 5.16
C VAL A 27 -10.19 -6.09 6.45
N VAL A 28 -8.86 -6.27 6.34
CA VAL A 28 -7.90 -5.91 7.37
C VAL A 28 -7.04 -4.76 6.84
N GLY A 29 -7.10 -3.61 7.50
CA GLY A 29 -6.27 -2.46 7.17
C GLY A 29 -4.83 -2.66 7.65
N VAL A 30 -3.87 -2.15 6.88
CA VAL A 30 -2.45 -2.12 7.26
C VAL A 30 -1.87 -0.74 6.99
N HIS A 31 -1.43 -0.06 8.03
CA HIS A 31 -0.69 1.19 7.96
C HIS A 31 0.81 0.92 8.07
N LEU A 32 1.55 1.19 6.99
CA LEU A 32 3.02 1.09 6.95
C LEU A 32 3.64 2.39 7.47
N ARG A 33 4.20 2.33 8.67
CA ARG A 33 4.75 3.47 9.40
C ARG A 33 6.25 3.56 9.19
N ILE A 34 6.69 4.60 8.47
CA ILE A 34 8.12 4.96 8.35
C ILE A 34 8.53 5.86 9.53
N HIS A 35 7.68 6.81 9.88
CA HIS A 35 7.86 7.72 11.02
C HIS A 35 6.54 7.86 11.79
N SER A 36 6.65 8.07 13.10
CA SER A 36 5.48 8.22 13.97
C SER A 36 4.98 9.67 13.96
N SER A 37 3.90 9.93 13.22
CA SER A 37 3.16 11.20 13.30
C SER A 37 1.82 11.00 14.04
N PRO A 38 1.57 11.71 15.16
CA PRO A 38 0.30 11.64 15.88
C PRO A 38 -0.92 11.99 15.01
N GLU A 39 -0.75 12.90 14.05
CA GLU A 39 -1.82 13.32 13.14
C GLU A 39 -2.19 12.21 12.16
N VAL A 40 -1.18 11.56 11.56
CA VAL A 40 -1.39 10.43 10.66
C VAL A 40 -2.06 9.30 11.42
N ARG A 41 -1.58 8.97 12.63
CA ARG A 41 -2.20 7.95 13.48
C ARG A 41 -3.68 8.23 13.73
N LYS A 42 -4.05 9.46 14.11
CA LYS A 42 -5.46 9.86 14.28
C LYS A 42 -6.28 9.70 12.99
N ARG A 43 -5.71 10.00 11.82
CA ARG A 43 -6.39 9.78 10.53
C ARG A 43 -6.63 8.30 10.26
N ILE A 44 -5.63 7.45 10.50
CA ILE A 44 -5.76 6.00 10.36
C ILE A 44 -6.84 5.45 11.29
N GLU A 45 -6.82 5.83 12.57
CA GLU A 45 -7.83 5.42 13.56
C GLU A 45 -9.24 5.87 13.15
N ARG A 46 -9.38 7.09 12.62
CA ARG A 46 -10.67 7.60 12.10
C ARG A 46 -11.17 6.79 10.91
N ILE A 47 -10.29 6.47 9.95
CA ILE A 47 -10.65 5.65 8.78
C ILE A 47 -11.06 4.25 9.24
N ALA A 48 -10.27 3.61 10.10
CA ALA A 48 -10.56 2.28 10.62
C ALA A 48 -11.92 2.24 11.36
N THR A 49 -12.16 3.22 12.24
CA THR A 49 -13.42 3.37 12.97
C THR A 49 -14.60 3.59 12.04
N ALA A 50 -14.48 4.50 11.07
CA ALA A 50 -15.55 4.82 10.13
C ALA A 50 -15.92 3.63 9.23
N LEU A 51 -14.95 2.78 8.90
CA LEU A 51 -15.16 1.58 8.08
C LEU A 51 -15.50 0.33 8.91
N GLY A 52 -15.37 0.39 10.24
CA GLY A 52 -15.57 -0.77 11.11
C GLY A 52 -14.57 -1.91 10.87
N ILE A 53 -13.31 -1.58 10.57
CA ILE A 53 -12.24 -2.56 10.28
C ILE A 53 -11.11 -2.49 11.30
N ASP A 54 -10.45 -3.62 11.52
CA ASP A 54 -9.16 -3.63 12.20
C ASP A 54 -8.08 -2.97 11.32
N CYS A 55 -7.18 -2.20 11.93
CA CYS A 55 -6.05 -1.61 11.22
C CYS A 55 -4.74 -1.82 11.98
N LEU A 56 -3.88 -2.68 11.44
CA LEU A 56 -2.54 -2.97 11.96
C LEU A 56 -1.58 -1.82 11.62
N SER A 57 -0.69 -1.47 12.54
CA SER A 57 0.39 -0.51 12.28
C SER A 57 1.72 -1.25 12.27
N LEU A 58 2.37 -1.29 11.12
CA LEU A 58 3.65 -1.97 10.93
C LEU A 58 4.77 -0.95 10.79
N GLU A 59 5.82 -1.10 11.59
CA GLU A 59 7.00 -0.26 11.49
C GLU A 59 7.90 -0.76 10.36
N VAL A 60 8.15 0.10 9.38
CA VAL A 60 8.95 -0.22 8.18
C VAL A 60 10.10 0.76 7.99
N GLY A 61 10.45 1.53 9.03
CA GLY A 61 11.47 2.58 8.98
C GLY A 61 12.85 2.06 8.53
N ASP A 62 13.33 0.98 9.14
CA ASP A 62 14.61 0.37 8.80
C ASP A 62 14.61 -0.22 7.38
N LEU A 63 13.53 -0.91 7.01
CA LEU A 63 13.36 -1.48 5.67
C LEU A 63 13.38 -0.36 4.61
N PHE A 64 12.59 0.69 4.82
CA PHE A 64 12.55 1.86 3.95
C PHE A 64 13.91 2.56 3.86
N ARG A 65 14.60 2.72 4.99
CA ARG A 65 15.94 3.31 5.01
C ARG A 65 16.92 2.51 4.17
N MET A 66 16.99 1.20 4.39
CA MET A 66 17.93 0.31 3.72
C MET A 66 17.65 0.14 2.23
N LYS A 67 16.38 -0.02 1.86
CA LYS A 67 15.97 -0.37 0.49
C LYS A 67 15.69 0.84 -0.39
N VAL A 68 15.32 1.98 0.20
CA VAL A 68 14.90 3.17 -0.58
C VAL A 68 15.85 4.34 -0.34
N LEU A 69 16.08 4.75 0.90
CA LEU A 69 16.84 5.98 1.18
C LEU A 69 18.33 5.84 0.86
N LEU A 70 18.99 4.76 1.28
CA LEU A 70 20.41 4.58 1.01
C LEU A 70 20.73 4.52 -0.51
N PRO A 71 20.01 3.71 -1.33
CA PRO A 71 20.20 3.73 -2.78
C PRO A 71 19.91 5.10 -3.40
N PHE A 72 18.83 5.76 -2.96
CA PHE A 72 18.47 7.10 -3.43
C PHE A 72 19.59 8.11 -3.22
N PHE A 73 20.22 8.13 -2.04
CA PHE A 73 21.35 9.02 -1.77
C PHE A 73 22.61 8.64 -2.55
N ASP A 74 22.87 7.35 -2.73
CA ASP A 74 24.02 6.88 -3.50
C ASP A 74 23.92 7.27 -4.98
N ASP A 75 22.74 7.13 -5.58
CA ASP A 75 22.47 7.54 -6.96
C ASP A 75 22.60 9.05 -7.15
N HIS A 76 22.11 9.85 -6.19
CA HIS A 76 22.33 11.29 -6.21
C HIS A 76 23.80 11.68 -6.12
N ARG A 77 24.61 10.97 -5.33
CA ARG A 77 26.07 11.21 -5.26
C ARG A 77 26.77 10.92 -6.59
N LYS A 78 26.20 10.04 -7.41
CA LYS A 78 26.68 9.73 -8.77
C LYS A 78 26.17 10.71 -9.84
N GLY A 79 25.39 11.72 -9.45
CA GLY A 79 24.79 12.68 -10.39
C GLY A 79 23.57 12.13 -11.13
N LEU A 80 22.95 11.05 -10.65
CA LEU A 80 21.72 10.49 -11.22
C LEU A 80 20.48 11.16 -10.62
N THR A 81 19.34 10.98 -11.30
CA THR A 81 18.01 11.38 -10.81
C THR A 81 17.15 10.12 -10.55
N PRO A 82 17.28 9.49 -9.37
CA PRO A 82 16.56 8.26 -9.05
C PRO A 82 15.07 8.52 -8.76
N ASN A 83 14.23 7.51 -9.02
CA ASN A 83 12.82 7.50 -8.60
C ASN A 83 12.63 6.54 -7.41
N PRO A 84 12.61 7.03 -6.16
CA PRO A 84 12.52 6.17 -4.98
C PRO A 84 11.15 5.50 -4.84
N CYS A 85 10.10 6.04 -5.47
CA CYS A 85 8.74 5.51 -5.35
C CYS A 85 8.58 4.14 -6.03
N VAL A 86 9.29 3.92 -7.14
CA VAL A 86 9.30 2.63 -7.83
C VAL A 86 9.86 1.54 -6.92
N ILE A 87 11.01 1.81 -6.29
CA ILE A 87 11.66 0.89 -5.36
C ILE A 87 10.83 0.71 -4.09
N CYS A 88 10.26 1.78 -3.54
CA CYS A 88 9.39 1.72 -2.36
C CYS A 88 8.17 0.82 -2.59
N ASN A 89 7.57 0.85 -3.77
CA ASN A 89 6.43 0.00 -4.08
C ASN A 89 6.81 -1.49 -4.01
N GLU A 90 7.89 -1.88 -4.68
CA GLU A 90 8.37 -3.28 -4.70
C GLU A 90 8.89 -3.74 -3.33
N GLU A 91 9.91 -3.05 -2.81
CA GLU A 91 10.74 -3.52 -1.69
C GLU A 91 10.10 -3.27 -0.32
N VAL A 92 9.17 -2.31 -0.22
CA VAL A 92 8.56 -1.94 1.07
C VAL A 92 7.07 -2.23 1.04
N LYS A 93 6.31 -1.59 0.15
CA LYS A 93 4.85 -1.63 0.20
C LYS A 93 4.31 -3.02 -0.11
N PHE A 94 4.61 -3.57 -1.29
CA PHE A 94 4.10 -4.89 -1.68
C PHE A 94 4.72 -5.99 -0.82
N ALA A 95 6.02 -5.92 -0.53
CA ALA A 95 6.68 -6.86 0.37
C ALA A 95 6.01 -6.93 1.76
N SER A 96 5.81 -5.79 2.43
CA SER A 96 5.17 -5.76 3.75
C SER A 96 3.71 -6.20 3.71
N LEU A 97 2.92 -5.72 2.75
CA LEU A 97 1.50 -6.11 2.63
C LEU A 97 1.35 -7.61 2.33
N LEU A 98 2.20 -8.18 1.48
CA LEU A 98 2.19 -9.62 1.19
C LEU A 98 2.60 -10.45 2.42
N SER A 99 3.59 -10.00 3.21
CA SER A 99 3.94 -10.65 4.48
C SER A 99 2.76 -10.65 5.43
N THR A 100 2.16 -9.49 5.67
CA THR A 100 1.00 -9.38 6.55
C THR A 100 -0.18 -10.21 6.06
N ALA A 101 -0.44 -10.24 4.75
CA ALA A 101 -1.50 -11.07 4.18
C ALA A 101 -1.30 -12.55 4.51
N ARG A 102 -0.07 -13.06 4.45
CA ARG A 102 0.24 -14.44 4.83
C ARG A 102 0.00 -14.67 6.33
N GLU A 103 0.44 -13.74 7.17
CA GLU A 103 0.30 -13.82 8.64
C GLU A 103 -1.17 -13.84 9.08
N VAL A 104 -2.02 -13.00 8.48
CA VAL A 104 -3.45 -12.90 8.85
C VAL A 104 -4.37 -13.85 8.08
N GLY A 105 -3.80 -14.67 7.19
CA GLY A 105 -4.53 -15.62 6.35
C GLY A 105 -5.35 -14.97 5.21
N ALA A 106 -4.99 -13.77 4.79
CA ALA A 106 -5.58 -13.11 3.64
C ALA A 106 -5.10 -13.73 2.31
N LYS A 107 -5.99 -13.78 1.32
CA LYS A 107 -5.69 -14.33 -0.01
C LYS A 107 -5.31 -13.26 -1.03
N MET A 108 -5.55 -12.00 -0.69
CA MET A 108 -5.28 -10.85 -1.55
C MET A 108 -4.77 -9.67 -0.75
N ILE A 109 -4.06 -8.79 -1.45
CA ILE A 109 -3.77 -7.44 -1.00
C ILE A 109 -4.44 -6.42 -1.92
N ALA A 110 -4.74 -5.24 -1.40
CA ALA A 110 -5.20 -4.11 -2.19
C ALA A 110 -4.55 -2.81 -1.72
N THR A 111 -4.54 -1.83 -2.61
CA THR A 111 -3.99 -0.50 -2.38
C THR A 111 -4.86 0.54 -3.08
N GLY A 112 -4.70 1.83 -2.75
CA GLY A 112 -5.36 2.93 -3.44
C GLY A 112 -4.68 3.37 -4.74
N HIS A 113 -3.84 2.54 -5.38
CA HIS A 113 -3.21 2.93 -6.65
C HIS A 113 -4.25 2.94 -7.78
N TYR A 114 -4.09 3.92 -8.67
CA TYR A 114 -4.87 4.05 -9.89
C TYR A 114 -4.27 3.14 -10.98
N ALA A 115 -4.40 1.83 -10.77
CA ALA A 115 -4.01 0.81 -11.72
C ALA A 115 -5.05 -0.31 -11.73
N ARG A 116 -5.01 -1.16 -12.76
CA ARG A 116 -5.93 -2.29 -12.91
C ARG A 116 -5.15 -3.58 -13.11
N ILE A 117 -5.67 -4.66 -12.53
CA ILE A 117 -5.19 -6.00 -12.79
C ILE A 117 -6.29 -6.71 -13.59
N PHE A 118 -5.90 -7.38 -14.67
CA PHE A 118 -6.80 -8.18 -15.49
C PHE A 118 -6.07 -9.43 -15.96
N VAL A 119 -6.80 -10.34 -16.61
CA VAL A 119 -6.22 -11.54 -17.21
C VAL A 119 -6.25 -11.37 -18.72
N ASP A 120 -5.10 -11.53 -19.36
CA ASP A 120 -4.97 -11.63 -20.82
C ASP A 120 -4.56 -13.08 -21.20
N PRO A 121 -4.39 -13.41 -22.48
CA PRO A 121 -3.97 -14.76 -22.90
C PRO A 121 -2.64 -15.24 -22.29
N GLY A 122 -1.77 -14.33 -21.84
CA GLY A 122 -0.49 -14.64 -21.18
C GLY A 122 -0.57 -14.73 -19.66
N GLY A 123 -1.71 -14.39 -19.05
CA GLY A 123 -1.95 -14.49 -17.61
C GLY A 123 -2.29 -13.14 -16.96
N PRO A 124 -1.95 -12.94 -15.67
CA PRO A 124 -2.19 -11.67 -15.00
C PRO A 124 -1.41 -10.53 -15.64
N ALA A 125 -2.09 -9.44 -15.97
CA ALA A 125 -1.54 -8.25 -16.59
C ALA A 125 -1.84 -7.01 -15.75
N LEU A 126 -0.90 -6.06 -15.77
CA LEU A 126 -1.06 -4.73 -15.17
C LEU A 126 -1.47 -3.73 -16.26
N GLY A 127 -2.56 -3.00 -16.01
CA GLY A 127 -3.09 -1.98 -16.89
C GLY A 127 -3.23 -0.64 -16.21
N ARG A 128 -3.16 0.40 -17.03
CA ARG A 128 -3.48 1.78 -16.64
C ARG A 128 -4.92 1.88 -16.14
N CYS A 129 -5.19 2.83 -15.25
CA CYS A 129 -6.55 3.18 -14.85
C CYS A 129 -7.37 3.79 -16.01
N PHE A 130 -8.67 4.01 -15.76
CA PHE A 130 -9.57 4.61 -16.74
C PHE A 130 -9.29 6.11 -16.95
N ASP A 131 -9.00 6.83 -15.87
CA ASP A 131 -8.64 8.24 -15.90
C ASP A 131 -7.17 8.40 -16.29
N ARG A 132 -6.90 8.83 -17.51
CA ARG A 132 -5.54 8.89 -18.06
C ARG A 132 -4.66 9.96 -17.41
N ASP A 133 -5.25 10.92 -16.71
CA ASP A 133 -4.52 12.01 -16.07
C ASP A 133 -4.08 11.65 -14.63
N LYS A 134 -4.42 10.45 -14.15
CA LYS A 134 -4.11 9.95 -12.81
C LYS A 134 -3.18 8.73 -12.76
N ASP A 135 -2.74 8.24 -13.92
CA ASP A 135 -1.79 7.12 -14.07
C ASP A 135 -0.35 7.56 -13.76
#